data_AF-D4HSV4-F1
#
_entry.id   AF-D4HSV4-F1
#
_cell.length_a   1.000
_cell.length_b   1.000
_cell.length_c   1.000
_cell.angle_alpha   90.00
_cell.angle_beta   90.00
_cell.angle_gamma   90.00
#
_symmetry.space_group_name_H-M   'P 1'
#
loop_
_entity.id
_entity.type
_entity.pdbx_description
1 polymer ?
#
loop_
_entity_poly.entity_id
_entity_poly.type
_entity_poly.pdbx_seq_one_letter_code
_entity_poly.pdbx_strand_id
1 'polypeptide(L)'
;MKYLCTLFDFNYLPLGISLYESIRLHFGDFHLWVLAMDDKTCTFFKENSFDHVTVLSLSDIESEDVLVAKGNRTWQEYCWTLSPVLPSYVLAKNRGIDHITYLDSDIYFFSDVEPVYNEIGKYSVMIIPHRFPDRLKYLEANGIYNVQMVYFKRDEIGMKCLNRWREQCLEWCYNRLEEGRLGDQKYLDIWPQAYKNVCVLKNEQAGVALWNVEKYKIELKNGRIFIDDVLLVFYHFHMFKFYAGNIYGTGISDYGLNYKTLKIIYEVYVEQLIKVVSRFDLKLRNLNILEMCNMIEKKNFYSYSFFNKFFWNVFLYGFVVLKKILKIGRNSLLKVYPEA
;
A
#
# COMPACT_ATOMS: atom_id res chain seq x y z
N MET A 1 1.29 -17.67 17.36
CA MET A 1 2.28 -16.84 16.66
C MET A 1 1.83 -16.63 15.22
N LYS A 2 1.91 -15.41 14.71
CA LYS A 2 1.53 -15.01 13.35
C LYS A 2 2.78 -14.85 12.48
N TYR A 3 2.79 -15.43 11.29
CA TYR A 3 3.92 -15.33 10.37
C TYR A 3 3.58 -14.36 9.24
N LEU A 4 4.40 -13.32 9.08
CA LEU A 4 4.11 -12.17 8.23
C LEU A 4 5.26 -11.93 7.26
N CYS A 5 4.98 -11.42 6.07
CA CYS A 5 6.02 -10.90 5.19
C CYS A 5 5.60 -9.61 4.49
N THR A 6 6.55 -8.72 4.23
CA THR A 6 6.36 -7.48 3.49
C THR A 6 7.59 -7.16 2.66
N LEU A 7 7.44 -6.31 1.66
CA LEU A 7 8.54 -5.83 0.81
C LEU A 7 8.46 -4.32 0.64
N PHE A 8 9.62 -3.67 0.63
CA PHE A 8 9.74 -2.24 0.34
C PHE A 8 11.18 -1.83 0.05
N ASP A 9 11.32 -0.71 -0.65
CA ASP A 9 12.59 -0.03 -0.91
C ASP A 9 12.84 1.10 0.09
N PHE A 10 13.96 1.80 -0.05
CA PHE A 10 14.34 2.83 0.90
C PHE A 10 13.41 4.04 0.88
N ASN A 11 12.71 4.29 -0.23
CA ASN A 11 11.73 5.39 -0.31
C ASN A 11 10.45 5.06 0.49
N TYR A 12 10.12 3.78 0.61
CA TYR A 12 9.01 3.28 1.42
C TYR A 12 9.42 2.93 2.86
N LEU A 13 10.70 3.05 3.23
CA LEU A 13 11.21 2.71 4.55
C LEU A 13 10.42 3.34 5.72
N PRO A 14 10.05 4.64 5.71
CA PRO A 14 9.23 5.20 6.79
C PRO A 14 7.87 4.51 6.95
N LEU A 15 7.24 4.12 5.83
CA LEU A 15 5.95 3.44 5.81
C LEU A 15 6.12 2.00 6.32
N GLY A 16 7.12 1.26 5.82
CA GLY A 16 7.42 -0.10 6.26
C GLY A 16 7.77 -0.21 7.75
N ILE A 17 8.52 0.75 8.31
CA ILE A 17 8.76 0.80 9.76
C ILE A 17 7.48 1.15 10.53
N SER A 18 6.62 2.02 9.98
CA SER A 18 5.33 2.34 10.60
C SER A 18 4.40 1.12 10.61
N LEU A 19 4.38 0.33 9.53
CA LEU A 19 3.72 -0.98 9.49
C LEU A 19 4.24 -1.88 10.61
N TYR A 20 5.56 -2.09 10.70
CA TYR A 20 6.18 -2.89 11.75
C TYR A 20 5.79 -2.44 13.16
N GLU A 21 5.84 -1.14 13.46
CA GLU A 21 5.46 -0.62 14.77
C GLU A 21 3.97 -0.87 15.07
N SER A 22 3.09 -0.74 14.09
CA SER A 22 1.67 -1.09 14.28
C SER A 22 1.44 -2.59 14.44
N ILE A 23 2.23 -3.45 13.78
CA ILE A 23 2.20 -4.90 13.98
C ILE A 23 2.53 -5.24 15.43
N ARG A 24 3.60 -4.67 15.99
CA ARG A 24 4.00 -4.90 17.39
C ARG A 24 2.89 -4.59 18.39
N LEU A 25 2.07 -3.58 18.10
CA LEU A 25 0.98 -3.16 18.96
C LEU A 25 -0.26 -4.06 18.85
N HIS A 26 -0.46 -4.74 17.71
CA HIS A 26 -1.78 -5.28 17.35
C HIS A 26 -1.79 -6.77 16.93
N PHE A 27 -0.63 -7.42 16.83
CA PHE A 27 -0.54 -8.81 16.39
C PHE A 27 -0.28 -9.82 17.52
N GLY A 28 0.08 -9.38 18.72
CA GLY A 28 0.58 -10.28 19.77
C GLY A 28 1.89 -10.95 19.31
N ASP A 29 2.03 -12.26 19.50
CA ASP A 29 3.21 -13.00 19.02
C ASP A 29 3.27 -13.03 17.48
N PHE A 30 4.35 -12.50 16.90
CA PHE A 30 4.57 -12.53 15.45
C PHE A 30 6.04 -12.81 15.09
N HIS A 31 6.27 -13.11 13.81
CA HIS A 31 7.55 -12.98 13.15
C HIS A 31 7.33 -12.33 11.77
N LEU A 32 8.17 -11.35 11.42
CA LEU A 32 8.05 -10.58 10.18
C LEU A 32 9.29 -10.77 9.30
N TRP A 33 9.11 -11.29 8.10
CA TRP A 33 10.11 -11.24 7.05
C TRP A 33 9.99 -9.94 6.26
N VAL A 34 11.07 -9.18 6.18
CA VAL A 34 11.15 -7.97 5.35
C VAL A 34 12.06 -8.25 4.17
N LEU A 35 11.52 -8.19 2.96
CA LEU A 35 12.33 -8.14 1.75
C LEU A 35 12.76 -6.70 1.49
N ALA A 36 14.04 -6.44 1.73
CA ALA A 36 14.69 -5.19 1.38
C ALA A 36 14.90 -5.13 -0.14
N MET A 37 14.14 -4.26 -0.79
CA MET A 37 14.15 -4.13 -2.25
C MET A 37 15.38 -3.38 -2.79
N ASP A 38 16.22 -2.80 -1.93
CA ASP A 38 17.49 -2.19 -2.33
C ASP A 38 18.56 -2.34 -1.26
N ASP A 39 19.82 -2.08 -1.65
CA ASP A 39 20.97 -2.18 -0.75
C ASP A 39 20.92 -1.18 0.40
N LYS A 40 20.28 -0.02 0.20
CA LYS A 40 20.12 0.99 1.24
C LYS A 40 19.22 0.48 2.36
N THR A 41 18.13 -0.19 2.01
CA THR A 41 17.21 -0.83 2.96
C THR A 41 17.91 -1.98 3.68
N CYS A 42 18.67 -2.81 2.96
CA CYS A 42 19.48 -3.86 3.58
C CYS A 42 20.46 -3.29 4.61
N THR A 43 21.17 -2.22 4.24
CA THR A 43 22.17 -1.57 5.10
C THR A 43 21.50 -0.98 6.34
N PHE A 44 20.37 -0.29 6.16
CA PHE A 44 19.59 0.25 7.28
C PHE A 44 19.24 -0.81 8.32
N PHE A 45 18.75 -1.98 7.89
CA PHE A 45 18.41 -3.09 8.80
C PHE A 45 19.62 -3.81 9.40
N LYS A 46 20.82 -3.69 8.81
CA LYS A 46 22.07 -4.18 9.42
C LYS A 46 22.54 -3.26 10.55
N GLU A 47 22.30 -1.96 10.40
CA GLU A 47 22.69 -0.92 11.35
C GLU A 47 21.68 -0.74 12.49
N ASN A 48 20.44 -1.21 12.31
CA ASN A 48 19.34 -1.04 13.26
C ASN A 48 18.72 -2.40 13.58
N SER A 49 18.63 -2.76 14.85
CA SER A 49 18.02 -4.02 15.28
C SER A 49 16.51 -3.90 15.45
N PHE A 50 15.77 -4.90 14.97
CA PHE A 50 14.32 -4.99 15.09
C PHE A 50 13.93 -6.36 15.65
N ASP A 51 13.11 -6.37 16.70
CA ASP A 51 12.67 -7.59 17.34
C ASP A 51 11.73 -8.38 16.43
N HIS A 52 11.89 -9.70 16.42
CA HIS A 52 11.05 -10.62 15.63
C HIS A 52 11.06 -10.35 14.11
N VAL A 53 12.14 -9.74 13.60
CA VAL A 53 12.31 -9.46 12.17
C VAL A 53 13.45 -10.29 11.58
N THR A 54 13.21 -10.87 10.41
CA THR A 54 14.25 -11.41 9.53
C THR A 54 14.29 -10.60 8.25
N VAL A 55 15.48 -10.13 7.85
CA VAL A 55 15.63 -9.33 6.63
C VAL A 55 16.22 -10.20 5.52
N LEU A 56 15.57 -10.15 4.36
CA LEU A 56 15.99 -10.78 3.13
C LEU A 56 16.41 -9.69 2.14
N SER A 57 17.49 -9.95 1.42
CA SER A 57 17.92 -9.17 0.26
C SER A 57 17.28 -9.69 -1.02
N LEU A 58 17.32 -8.90 -2.09
CA LEU A 58 16.93 -9.36 -3.42
C LEU A 58 17.70 -10.60 -3.86
N SER A 59 19.01 -10.66 -3.60
CA SER A 59 19.83 -11.83 -3.95
C SER A 59 19.41 -13.13 -3.25
N ASP A 60 18.70 -13.05 -2.12
CA ASP A 60 18.20 -14.25 -1.44
C ASP A 60 17.06 -14.92 -2.20
N ILE A 61 16.29 -14.16 -2.99
CA ILE A 61 15.05 -14.62 -3.65
C ILE A 61 15.12 -14.61 -5.18
N GLU A 62 16.09 -13.91 -5.77
CA GLU A 62 16.24 -13.74 -7.23
C GLU A 62 16.74 -15.03 -7.92
N SER A 63 15.84 -15.98 -8.11
CA SER A 63 16.04 -17.11 -9.03
C SER A 63 16.01 -16.67 -10.49
N GLU A 64 16.41 -17.55 -11.42
CA GLU A 64 16.50 -17.24 -12.85
C GLU A 64 15.18 -16.68 -13.43
N ASP A 65 14.05 -17.29 -13.10
CA ASP A 65 12.70 -16.84 -13.49
C ASP A 65 12.37 -15.43 -12.94
N VAL A 66 12.76 -15.16 -11.69
CA VAL A 66 12.59 -13.84 -11.04
C VAL A 66 13.47 -12.78 -11.72
N LEU A 67 14.70 -13.13 -12.10
CA LEU A 67 15.61 -12.22 -12.81
C LEU A 67 15.12 -11.89 -14.22
N VAL A 68 14.50 -12.85 -14.92
CA VAL A 68 13.84 -12.59 -16.21
C VAL A 68 12.73 -11.55 -16.03
N ALA A 69 11.89 -11.68 -15.00
CA ALA A 69 10.87 -10.68 -14.69
C ALA A 69 11.51 -9.31 -14.37
N LYS A 70 12.54 -9.26 -13.53
CA LYS A 70 13.27 -8.01 -13.22
C LYS A 70 13.74 -7.26 -14.48
N GLY A 71 14.21 -7.99 -15.49
CA GLY A 71 14.70 -7.42 -16.75
C GLY A 71 13.60 -6.89 -17.68
N ASN A 72 12.34 -7.31 -17.48
CA ASN A 72 11.22 -6.96 -18.37
C ASN A 72 10.08 -6.19 -17.68
N ARG A 73 10.25 -5.78 -16.42
CA ARG A 73 9.30 -4.98 -15.63
C ARG A 73 9.84 -3.61 -15.29
N THR A 74 8.94 -2.64 -15.13
CA THR A 74 9.26 -1.42 -14.37
C THR A 74 9.51 -1.78 -12.90
N TRP A 75 10.15 -0.89 -12.15
CA TRP A 75 10.42 -1.11 -10.72
C TRP A 75 9.15 -1.44 -9.91
N GLN A 76 8.07 -0.69 -10.16
CA GLN A 76 6.79 -0.90 -9.49
C GLN A 76 6.17 -2.25 -9.84
N GLU A 77 6.17 -2.63 -11.12
CA GLU A 77 5.68 -3.93 -11.59
C GLU A 77 6.53 -5.08 -11.03
N TYR A 78 7.83 -4.87 -10.83
CA TYR A 78 8.70 -5.84 -10.20
C TYR A 78 8.35 -6.02 -8.71
N CYS A 79 8.12 -4.94 -7.96
CA CYS A 79 7.61 -5.04 -6.58
C CYS A 79 6.31 -5.86 -6.51
N TRP A 80 5.36 -5.61 -7.40
CA TRP A 80 4.12 -6.40 -7.50
C TRP A 80 4.38 -7.86 -7.88
N THR A 81 5.32 -8.11 -8.79
CA THR A 81 5.70 -9.48 -9.19
C THR A 81 6.18 -10.29 -7.99
N LEU A 82 6.81 -9.63 -7.01
CA LEU A 82 7.37 -10.28 -5.83
C LEU A 82 6.36 -10.54 -4.70
N SER A 83 5.14 -10.00 -4.77
CA SER A 83 4.10 -10.21 -3.74
C SER A 83 3.72 -11.69 -3.53
N PRO A 84 3.67 -12.57 -4.56
CA PRO A 84 3.63 -14.02 -4.36
C PRO A 84 5.00 -14.69 -4.18
N VAL A 85 6.08 -14.12 -4.72
CA VAL A 85 7.41 -14.74 -4.68
C VAL A 85 7.95 -14.79 -3.25
N LEU A 86 7.81 -13.69 -2.51
CA LEU A 86 8.26 -13.58 -1.12
C LEU A 86 7.60 -14.61 -0.18
N PRO A 87 6.27 -14.69 -0.03
CA PRO A 87 5.64 -15.69 0.82
C PRO A 87 5.97 -17.12 0.38
N SER A 88 6.08 -17.38 -0.94
CA SER A 88 6.50 -18.69 -1.46
C SER A 88 7.91 -19.06 -0.99
N TYR A 89 8.86 -18.11 -1.08
CA TYR A 89 10.23 -18.30 -0.63
C TYR A 89 10.30 -18.58 0.88
N VAL A 90 9.62 -17.75 1.69
CA VAL A 90 9.59 -17.89 3.14
C VAL A 90 9.05 -19.25 3.55
N LEU A 91 7.93 -19.69 2.97
CA LEU A 91 7.36 -21.01 3.23
C LEU A 91 8.30 -22.14 2.79
N ALA A 92 9.01 -22.00 1.66
CA ALA A 92 9.93 -23.02 1.18
C ALA A 92 11.16 -23.20 2.11
N LYS A 93 11.70 -22.10 2.63
CA LYS A 93 12.87 -22.11 3.52
C LYS A 93 12.53 -22.47 4.98
N ASN A 94 11.29 -22.26 5.41
CA ASN A 94 10.88 -22.44 6.80
C ASN A 94 9.80 -23.52 6.92
N ARG A 95 10.18 -24.81 6.85
CA ARG A 95 9.22 -25.94 6.87
C ARG A 95 8.36 -26.01 8.15
N GLY A 96 8.80 -25.38 9.24
CA GLY A 96 8.12 -25.40 10.54
C GLY A 96 6.95 -24.42 10.68
N ILE A 97 6.78 -23.46 9.76
CA ILE A 97 5.66 -22.51 9.83
C ILE A 97 4.47 -23.05 9.02
N ASP A 98 3.26 -22.90 9.55
CA ASP A 98 2.02 -23.49 9.00
C ASP A 98 1.17 -22.51 8.18
N HIS A 99 1.55 -21.23 8.13
CA HIS A 99 0.92 -20.19 7.32
C HIS A 99 1.89 -19.04 7.06
N ILE A 100 1.49 -18.12 6.17
CA ILE A 100 2.14 -16.84 5.94
C ILE A 100 1.08 -15.80 5.52
N THR A 101 1.24 -14.57 5.99
CA THR A 101 0.44 -13.42 5.56
C THR A 101 1.34 -12.38 4.90
N TYR A 102 1.11 -12.12 3.62
CA TYR A 102 1.70 -10.98 2.93
C TYR A 102 0.97 -9.69 3.33
N LEU A 103 1.73 -8.61 3.53
CA LEU A 103 1.23 -7.26 3.87
C LEU A 103 1.90 -6.24 2.96
N ASP A 104 1.10 -5.38 2.32
CA ASP A 104 1.64 -4.17 1.67
C ASP A 104 2.25 -3.24 2.72
N SER A 105 3.37 -2.60 2.39
CA SER A 105 4.13 -1.76 3.32
C SER A 105 3.47 -0.42 3.67
N ASP A 106 2.42 -0.03 2.93
CA ASP A 106 1.65 1.20 3.09
C ASP A 106 0.30 0.98 3.80
N ILE A 107 0.14 -0.11 4.54
CA ILE A 107 -0.95 -0.28 5.51
C ILE A 107 -0.51 0.09 6.93
N TYR A 108 -1.47 0.49 7.77
CA TYR A 108 -1.22 0.74 9.19
C TYR A 108 -2.38 0.20 10.04
N PHE A 109 -2.05 -0.57 11.07
CA PHE A 109 -3.02 -1.13 12.01
C PHE A 109 -3.36 -0.13 13.12
N PHE A 110 -4.66 0.04 13.38
CA PHE A 110 -5.22 0.95 14.40
C PHE A 110 -5.81 0.20 15.59
N SER A 111 -6.05 -1.10 15.45
CA SER A 111 -6.51 -1.99 16.52
C SER A 111 -6.11 -3.45 16.24
N ASP A 112 -6.39 -4.32 17.20
CA ASP A 112 -5.99 -5.74 17.16
C ASP A 112 -6.48 -6.45 15.90
N VAL A 113 -5.59 -7.26 15.31
CA VAL A 113 -5.87 -8.01 14.07
C VAL A 113 -6.71 -9.28 14.33
N GLU A 114 -6.96 -9.63 15.59
CA GLU A 114 -7.69 -10.83 16.00
C GLU A 114 -9.04 -11.03 15.28
N PRO A 115 -9.90 -10.01 15.06
CA PRO A 115 -11.14 -10.20 14.32
C PRO A 115 -10.94 -10.74 12.91
N VAL A 116 -9.84 -10.37 12.24
CA VAL A 116 -9.47 -10.88 10.90
C VAL A 116 -9.03 -12.33 11.00
N TYR A 117 -8.14 -12.69 11.93
CA TYR A 117 -7.66 -14.07 12.08
C TYR A 117 -8.76 -15.03 12.58
N ASN A 118 -9.68 -14.56 13.41
CA ASN A 118 -10.87 -15.31 13.81
C ASN A 118 -11.76 -15.64 12.61
N GLU A 119 -11.93 -14.71 11.67
CA GLU A 119 -12.68 -14.95 10.44
C GLU A 119 -11.94 -15.91 9.49
N ILE A 120 -10.61 -15.78 9.37
CA ILE A 120 -9.77 -16.73 8.62
C ILE A 120 -9.95 -18.16 9.18
N GLY A 121 -9.92 -18.34 10.49
CA GLY A 121 -10.21 -19.61 11.16
C GLY A 121 -9.52 -20.83 10.52
N LYS A 122 -10.31 -21.65 9.82
CA LYS A 122 -9.83 -22.88 9.16
C LYS A 122 -9.61 -22.76 7.65
N TYR A 123 -9.85 -21.59 7.06
CA TYR A 123 -9.70 -21.34 5.63
C TYR A 123 -8.23 -21.48 5.19
N SER A 124 -8.06 -21.83 3.92
CA SER A 124 -6.75 -22.09 3.31
C SER A 124 -6.13 -20.82 2.73
N VAL A 125 -6.98 -19.88 2.30
CA VAL A 125 -6.60 -18.60 1.71
C VAL A 125 -7.52 -17.51 2.26
N MET A 126 -7.03 -16.29 2.45
CA MET A 126 -7.89 -15.11 2.67
C MET A 126 -7.51 -13.98 1.73
N ILE A 127 -8.54 -13.35 1.16
CA ILE A 127 -8.45 -12.17 0.30
C ILE A 127 -9.47 -11.11 0.73
N ILE A 128 -9.18 -9.85 0.41
CA ILE A 128 -9.99 -8.71 0.84
C ILE A 128 -10.66 -8.06 -0.37
N PRO A 129 -12.00 -7.94 -0.41
CA PRO A 129 -12.69 -7.25 -1.49
C PRO A 129 -12.40 -5.74 -1.45
N HIS A 130 -12.33 -5.09 -2.61
CA HIS A 130 -12.27 -3.62 -2.66
C HIS A 130 -13.53 -3.00 -2.03
N ARG A 131 -14.70 -3.65 -2.20
CA ARG A 131 -16.00 -3.14 -1.74
C ARG A 131 -16.34 -1.77 -2.34
N PHE A 132 -16.12 -1.61 -3.65
CA PHE A 132 -16.38 -0.34 -4.33
C PHE A 132 -17.84 0.13 -4.13
N PRO A 133 -18.06 1.42 -3.86
CA PRO A 133 -19.39 2.04 -3.92
C PRO A 133 -19.87 2.09 -5.38
N ASP A 134 -21.18 2.28 -5.59
CA ASP A 134 -21.79 2.24 -6.93
C ASP A 134 -21.10 3.17 -7.95
N ARG A 135 -20.72 4.38 -7.52
CA ARG A 135 -20.05 5.34 -8.40
C ARG A 135 -18.67 4.87 -8.86
N LEU A 136 -18.02 3.95 -8.14
CA LEU A 136 -16.69 3.41 -8.42
C LEU A 136 -16.74 1.96 -8.95
N LYS A 137 -17.92 1.36 -9.17
CA LYS A 137 -18.04 0.00 -9.71
C LYS A 137 -17.31 -0.22 -11.03
N TYR A 138 -17.16 0.81 -11.85
CA TYR A 138 -16.38 0.72 -13.08
C TYR A 138 -14.90 0.34 -12.85
N LEU A 139 -14.37 0.56 -11.63
CA LEU A 139 -13.02 0.16 -11.24
C LEU A 139 -12.88 -1.35 -10.99
N GLU A 140 -13.97 -2.12 -10.91
CA GLU A 140 -13.91 -3.59 -10.84
C GLU A 140 -13.22 -4.21 -12.07
N ALA A 141 -13.16 -3.47 -13.18
CA ALA A 141 -12.32 -3.82 -14.33
C ALA A 141 -10.86 -4.07 -13.92
N ASN A 142 -10.36 -3.35 -12.90
CA ASN A 142 -9.01 -3.46 -12.36
C ASN A 142 -8.84 -4.59 -11.32
N GLY A 143 -9.91 -5.30 -10.99
CA GLY A 143 -9.93 -6.35 -9.97
C GLY A 143 -10.93 -6.04 -8.86
N ILE A 144 -11.56 -7.08 -8.31
CA ILE A 144 -12.56 -6.98 -7.24
C ILE A 144 -11.97 -7.26 -5.84
N TYR A 145 -10.76 -7.79 -5.77
CA TYR A 145 -9.99 -7.99 -4.53
C TYR A 145 -8.68 -7.21 -4.56
N ASN A 146 -8.13 -6.89 -3.39
CA ASN A 146 -6.88 -6.14 -3.25
C ASN A 146 -5.81 -6.94 -2.48
N VAL A 147 -4.53 -6.71 -2.82
CA VAL A 147 -3.35 -7.46 -2.31
C VAL A 147 -2.79 -6.89 -1.00
N GLN A 148 -3.39 -5.82 -0.43
CA GLN A 148 -2.96 -5.18 0.83
C GLN A 148 -2.67 -6.14 1.98
N MET A 149 -3.43 -7.23 2.06
CA MET A 149 -3.19 -8.33 2.98
C MET A 149 -3.73 -9.62 2.36
N VAL A 150 -2.86 -10.62 2.20
CA VAL A 150 -3.23 -11.93 1.65
C VAL A 150 -2.66 -13.03 2.53
N TYR A 151 -3.49 -13.97 2.95
CA TYR A 151 -3.10 -15.08 3.82
C TYR A 151 -3.07 -16.38 3.04
N PHE A 152 -2.06 -17.21 3.31
CA PHE A 152 -1.95 -18.57 2.81
C PHE A 152 -1.63 -19.53 3.95
N LYS A 153 -2.47 -20.55 4.11
CA LYS A 153 -2.18 -21.70 4.95
C LYS A 153 -1.29 -22.68 4.19
N ARG A 154 -0.37 -23.34 4.90
CA ARG A 154 0.41 -24.47 4.37
C ARG A 154 -0.43 -25.74 4.37
N ASP A 155 -1.50 -25.74 3.61
CA ASP A 155 -2.24 -26.94 3.21
C ASP A 155 -2.22 -27.08 1.68
N GLU A 156 -2.83 -28.15 1.17
CA GLU A 156 -2.86 -28.43 -0.27
C GLU A 156 -3.42 -27.25 -1.07
N ILE A 157 -4.49 -26.60 -0.58
CA ILE A 157 -5.17 -25.53 -1.29
C ILE A 157 -4.38 -24.24 -1.24
N GLY A 158 -3.93 -23.83 -0.05
CA GLY A 158 -3.19 -22.59 0.14
C GLY A 158 -1.87 -22.60 -0.64
N MET A 159 -1.15 -23.72 -0.63
CA MET A 159 0.07 -23.87 -1.43
C MET A 159 -0.22 -23.90 -2.93
N LYS A 160 -1.28 -24.58 -3.38
CA LYS A 160 -1.67 -24.61 -4.79
C LYS A 160 -2.02 -23.21 -5.31
N CYS A 161 -2.80 -22.45 -4.53
CA CYS A 161 -3.17 -21.07 -4.87
C CYS A 161 -1.94 -20.16 -4.93
N LEU A 162 -1.09 -20.20 -3.90
CA LEU A 162 0.12 -19.37 -3.84
C LEU A 162 1.10 -19.68 -4.98
N ASN A 163 1.36 -20.95 -5.26
CA ASN A 163 2.25 -21.35 -6.35
C ASN A 163 1.70 -20.89 -7.70
N ARG A 164 0.39 -21.05 -7.93
CA ARG A 164 -0.24 -20.56 -9.16
C ARG A 164 -0.14 -19.05 -9.30
N TRP A 165 -0.36 -18.31 -8.22
CA TRP A 165 -0.21 -16.85 -8.22
C TRP A 165 1.23 -16.42 -8.52
N ARG A 166 2.22 -17.12 -7.95
CA ARG A 166 3.65 -16.91 -8.26
C ARG A 166 3.95 -17.12 -9.75
N GLU A 167 3.51 -18.23 -10.32
CA GLU A 167 3.67 -18.52 -11.75
C GLU A 167 3.06 -17.42 -12.62
N GLN A 168 1.83 -17.02 -12.32
CA GLN A 168 1.09 -16.00 -13.06
C GLN A 168 1.79 -14.65 -13.01
N CYS A 169 2.28 -14.21 -11.84
CA CYS A 169 2.96 -12.93 -11.70
C CYS A 169 4.32 -12.91 -12.42
N LEU A 170 5.06 -14.02 -12.40
CA LEU A 170 6.34 -14.13 -13.12
C LEU A 170 6.14 -14.15 -14.64
N GLU A 171 5.11 -14.84 -15.11
CA GLU A 171 4.71 -14.82 -16.52
C GLU A 171 4.23 -13.41 -16.93
N TRP A 172 3.34 -12.82 -16.14
CA TRP A 172 2.65 -11.58 -16.47
C TRP A 172 2.22 -10.83 -15.19
N CYS A 173 2.79 -9.66 -14.95
CA CYS A 173 2.43 -8.69 -13.91
C CYS A 173 2.75 -7.25 -14.39
N TYR A 174 1.90 -6.67 -15.25
CA TYR A 174 2.10 -5.32 -15.81
C TYR A 174 1.03 -4.34 -15.31
N ASN A 175 1.36 -3.04 -15.26
CA ASN A 175 0.42 -1.95 -15.02
C ASN A 175 -0.37 -1.59 -16.30
N ARG A 176 -1.02 -2.59 -16.89
CA ARG A 176 -1.83 -2.46 -18.09
C ARG A 176 -3.05 -3.34 -17.93
N LEU A 177 -4.24 -2.84 -18.26
CA LEU A 177 -5.43 -3.68 -18.19
C LEU A 177 -5.49 -4.59 -19.44
N GLU A 178 -5.54 -5.89 -19.20
CA GLU A 178 -5.79 -6.93 -20.20
C GLU A 178 -6.89 -7.89 -19.71
N GLU A 179 -7.40 -8.74 -20.60
CA GLU A 179 -8.45 -9.70 -20.25
C GLU A 179 -7.98 -10.62 -19.11
N GLY A 180 -8.60 -10.46 -17.95
CA GLY A 180 -8.27 -11.23 -16.73
C GLY A 180 -6.94 -10.86 -16.07
N ARG A 181 -6.24 -9.79 -16.49
CA ARG A 181 -4.92 -9.43 -15.95
C ARG A 181 -4.76 -7.92 -15.71
N LEU A 182 -4.26 -7.57 -14.53
CA LEU A 182 -3.77 -6.24 -14.15
C LEU A 182 -2.93 -6.41 -12.88
N GLY A 183 -1.63 -6.12 -13.00
CA GLY A 183 -0.66 -6.34 -11.93
C GLY A 183 -0.73 -7.76 -11.36
N ASP A 184 -0.46 -7.85 -10.07
CA ASP A 184 -0.59 -9.04 -9.23
C ASP A 184 -2.03 -9.26 -8.74
N GLN A 185 -2.85 -8.22 -8.77
CA GLN A 185 -4.16 -8.17 -8.14
C GLN A 185 -5.27 -8.89 -8.90
N LYS A 186 -5.35 -8.74 -10.22
CA LYS A 186 -6.53 -9.21 -10.98
C LYS A 186 -6.69 -10.73 -10.98
N TYR A 187 -5.61 -11.47 -10.70
CA TYR A 187 -5.65 -12.92 -10.56
C TYR A 187 -6.55 -13.39 -9.42
N LEU A 188 -6.71 -12.58 -8.36
CA LEU A 188 -7.52 -12.92 -7.19
C LEU A 188 -9.02 -13.06 -7.53
N ASP A 189 -9.50 -12.40 -8.60
CA ASP A 189 -10.91 -12.34 -8.99
C ASP A 189 -11.55 -13.73 -9.12
N ILE A 190 -10.78 -14.71 -9.61
CA ILE A 190 -11.25 -16.08 -9.88
C ILE A 190 -11.03 -17.04 -8.70
N TRP A 191 -10.32 -16.63 -7.64
CA TRP A 191 -9.90 -17.55 -6.57
C TRP A 191 -11.08 -18.19 -5.83
N PRO A 192 -12.16 -17.47 -5.47
CA PRO A 192 -13.31 -18.08 -4.80
C PRO A 192 -14.02 -19.18 -5.62
N GLN A 193 -13.88 -19.16 -6.94
CA GLN A 193 -14.44 -20.16 -7.86
C GLN A 193 -13.42 -21.26 -8.17
N ALA A 194 -12.13 -20.92 -8.26
CA ALA A 194 -11.06 -21.83 -8.61
C ALA A 194 -10.62 -22.74 -7.45
N TYR A 195 -10.79 -22.29 -6.20
CA TYR A 195 -10.33 -22.98 -5.01
C TYR A 195 -11.45 -23.15 -3.98
N LYS A 196 -11.44 -24.29 -3.28
CA LYS A 196 -12.28 -24.49 -2.09
C LYS A 196 -11.66 -23.72 -0.91
N ASN A 197 -12.43 -23.48 0.15
CA ASN A 197 -11.92 -22.91 1.41
C ASN A 197 -11.17 -21.57 1.26
N VAL A 198 -11.66 -20.68 0.38
CA VAL A 198 -11.22 -19.28 0.32
C VAL A 198 -12.10 -18.44 1.24
N CYS A 199 -11.46 -17.74 2.18
CA CYS A 199 -12.09 -16.70 3.00
C CYS A 199 -12.12 -15.39 2.21
N VAL A 200 -13.28 -15.01 1.70
CA VAL A 200 -13.52 -13.63 1.25
C VAL A 200 -13.88 -12.81 2.48
N LEU A 201 -12.97 -11.94 2.91
CA LEU A 201 -13.10 -11.23 4.18
C LEU A 201 -14.35 -10.34 4.22
N LYS A 202 -15.21 -10.58 5.22
CA LYS A 202 -16.45 -9.84 5.49
C LYS A 202 -16.22 -8.70 6.48
N ASN A 203 -15.24 -8.80 7.37
CA ASN A 203 -14.88 -7.73 8.29
C ASN A 203 -14.58 -6.41 7.52
N GLU A 204 -15.45 -5.41 7.70
CA GLU A 204 -15.37 -4.13 6.98
C GLU A 204 -14.38 -3.14 7.62
N GLN A 205 -13.94 -3.41 8.84
CA GLN A 205 -12.95 -2.62 9.57
C GLN A 205 -11.51 -2.94 9.12
N ALA A 206 -11.33 -4.01 8.34
CA ALA A 206 -10.10 -4.36 7.66
C ALA A 206 -10.21 -4.02 6.16
N GLY A 207 -9.12 -3.48 5.60
CA GLY A 207 -9.05 -3.12 4.19
C GLY A 207 -9.84 -1.86 3.83
N VAL A 208 -9.97 -0.93 4.78
CA VAL A 208 -10.54 0.40 4.51
C VAL A 208 -9.50 1.22 3.74
N ALA A 209 -9.93 1.87 2.67
CA ALA A 209 -9.06 2.63 1.79
C ALA A 209 -9.86 3.66 0.99
N LEU A 210 -9.18 4.46 0.18
CA LEU A 210 -9.81 5.52 -0.63
C LEU A 210 -10.95 5.01 -1.53
N TRP A 211 -10.90 3.76 -1.98
CA TRP A 211 -11.91 3.20 -2.88
C TRP A 211 -13.20 2.74 -2.19
N ASN A 212 -13.24 2.63 -0.86
CA ASN A 212 -14.44 2.17 -0.14
C ASN A 212 -14.82 3.03 1.07
N VAL A 213 -13.93 3.90 1.53
CA VAL A 213 -14.09 4.63 2.79
C VAL A 213 -15.35 5.50 2.86
N GLU A 214 -15.87 5.97 1.72
CA GLU A 214 -17.10 6.75 1.68
C GLU A 214 -18.37 5.98 2.04
N LYS A 215 -18.30 4.64 2.05
CA LYS A 215 -19.42 3.80 2.45
C LYS A 215 -19.66 3.82 3.95
N TYR A 216 -18.67 4.26 4.73
CA TYR A 216 -18.67 4.10 6.17
C TYR A 216 -18.73 5.44 6.89
N LYS A 217 -19.33 5.41 8.08
CA LYS A 217 -19.24 6.50 9.05
C LYS A 217 -17.94 6.37 9.84
N ILE A 218 -17.12 7.42 9.79
CA ILE A 218 -15.84 7.47 10.50
C ILE A 218 -15.96 8.38 11.72
N GLU A 219 -15.60 7.86 12.89
CA GLU A 219 -15.64 8.62 14.15
C GLU A 219 -14.37 8.41 14.98
N LEU A 220 -13.91 9.46 15.65
CA LEU A 220 -12.87 9.39 16.67
C LEU A 220 -13.53 9.39 18.05
N LYS A 221 -13.38 8.31 18.81
CA LYS A 221 -13.90 8.19 20.19
C LYS A 221 -12.77 7.72 21.10
N ASN A 222 -12.50 8.48 22.17
CA ASN A 222 -11.46 8.15 23.16
C ASN A 222 -10.08 7.86 22.53
N GLY A 223 -9.69 8.63 21.51
CA GLY A 223 -8.41 8.44 20.81
C GLY A 223 -8.34 7.24 19.86
N ARG A 224 -9.45 6.53 19.65
CA ARG A 224 -9.55 5.39 18.72
C ARG A 224 -10.50 5.71 17.57
N ILE A 225 -10.19 5.15 16.40
CA ILE A 225 -10.97 5.37 15.18
C ILE A 225 -11.96 4.22 14.99
N PHE A 226 -13.19 4.58 14.68
CA PHE A 226 -14.31 3.67 14.45
C PHE A 226 -14.83 3.82 13.02
N ILE A 227 -15.23 2.70 12.44
CA ILE A 227 -15.91 2.54 11.14
C ILE A 227 -17.24 1.87 11.46
N ASP A 228 -18.34 2.62 11.31
CA ASP A 228 -19.70 2.18 11.67
C ASP A 228 -19.77 1.60 13.09
N ASP A 229 -19.28 2.38 14.07
CA ASP A 229 -19.28 2.05 15.50
C ASP A 229 -18.41 0.84 15.92
N VAL A 230 -17.64 0.25 15.00
CA VAL A 230 -16.65 -0.80 15.28
C VAL A 230 -15.23 -0.26 15.06
N LEU A 231 -14.27 -0.69 15.89
CA LEU A 231 -12.88 -0.22 15.79
C LEU A 231 -12.27 -0.53 14.43
N LEU A 232 -11.64 0.47 13.80
CA LEU A 232 -10.86 0.30 12.59
C LEU A 232 -9.68 -0.66 12.86
N VAL A 233 -9.60 -1.76 12.12
CA VAL A 233 -8.47 -2.70 12.23
C VAL A 233 -7.27 -2.14 11.51
N PHE A 234 -7.39 -1.83 10.22
CA PHE A 234 -6.33 -1.18 9.47
C PHE A 234 -6.86 -0.36 8.29
N TYR A 235 -6.07 0.64 7.89
CA TYR A 235 -6.31 1.43 6.70
C TYR A 235 -5.14 1.27 5.72
N HIS A 236 -5.45 1.23 4.42
CA HIS A 236 -4.46 1.20 3.34
C HIS A 236 -4.23 2.60 2.77
N PHE A 237 -3.03 3.13 2.98
CA PHE A 237 -2.60 4.46 2.53
C PHE A 237 -2.17 4.47 1.06
N HIS A 238 -2.96 3.83 0.20
CA HIS A 238 -2.76 3.82 -1.24
C HIS A 238 -2.54 5.24 -1.80
N MET A 239 -1.54 5.39 -2.68
CA MET A 239 -1.08 6.66 -3.28
C MET A 239 -0.47 7.67 -2.32
N PHE A 240 -0.33 7.35 -1.03
CA PHE A 240 0.30 8.24 -0.08
C PHE A 240 1.78 8.43 -0.39
N LYS A 241 2.26 9.68 -0.27
CA LYS A 241 3.67 10.02 -0.45
C LYS A 241 4.10 10.97 0.64
N PHE A 242 5.22 10.67 1.29
CA PHE A 242 5.82 11.49 2.35
C PHE A 242 7.12 12.13 1.89
N TYR A 243 7.27 13.43 2.14
CA TYR A 243 8.38 14.24 1.67
C TYR A 243 9.00 15.04 2.80
N ALA A 244 10.21 15.55 2.56
CA ALA A 244 10.91 16.44 3.48
C ALA A 244 10.05 17.66 3.87
N GLY A 245 10.24 18.15 5.10
CA GLY A 245 9.44 19.25 5.66
C GLY A 245 8.04 18.85 6.11
N ASN A 246 7.80 17.56 6.34
CA ASN A 246 6.52 16.97 6.72
C ASN A 246 5.40 17.31 5.71
N ILE A 247 5.75 17.29 4.42
CA ILE A 247 4.82 17.49 3.30
C ILE A 247 4.35 16.13 2.83
N TYR A 248 3.07 16.01 2.47
CA TYR A 248 2.52 14.77 1.97
C TYR A 248 1.43 14.97 0.92
N GLY A 249 1.29 13.96 0.07
CA GLY A 249 0.14 13.74 -0.80
C GLY A 249 -0.61 12.48 -0.36
N THR A 250 -1.92 12.47 -0.56
CA THR A 250 -2.82 11.42 -0.06
C THR A 250 -3.59 10.68 -1.16
N GLY A 251 -3.75 11.27 -2.35
CA GLY A 251 -4.58 10.71 -3.42
C GLY A 251 -6.10 10.89 -3.21
N ILE A 252 -6.51 11.48 -2.08
CA ILE A 252 -7.93 11.67 -1.71
C ILE A 252 -8.73 12.40 -2.79
N SER A 253 -8.13 13.43 -3.40
CA SER A 253 -8.74 14.21 -4.48
C SER A 253 -9.03 13.38 -5.72
N ASP A 254 -8.21 12.37 -6.00
CA ASP A 254 -8.31 11.55 -7.21
C ASP A 254 -9.52 10.60 -7.13
N TYR A 255 -9.99 10.31 -5.90
CA TYR A 255 -11.23 9.58 -5.64
C TYR A 255 -12.45 10.51 -5.45
N GLY A 256 -12.29 11.82 -5.59
CA GLY A 256 -13.37 12.79 -5.35
C GLY A 256 -13.78 12.92 -3.87
N LEU A 257 -12.91 12.49 -2.95
CA LEU A 257 -13.16 12.50 -1.51
C LEU A 257 -12.73 13.81 -0.85
N ASN A 258 -13.18 14.03 0.38
CA ASN A 258 -12.84 15.21 1.16
C ASN A 258 -11.82 14.88 2.25
N TYR A 259 -10.66 15.56 2.20
CA TYR A 259 -9.61 15.41 3.22
C TYR A 259 -10.12 15.64 4.64
N LYS A 260 -11.07 16.55 4.85
CA LYS A 260 -11.59 16.84 6.20
C LYS A 260 -12.19 15.60 6.87
N THR A 261 -12.85 14.73 6.11
CA THR A 261 -13.47 13.50 6.61
C THR A 261 -12.41 12.47 7.00
N LEU A 262 -11.31 12.40 6.24
CA LEU A 262 -10.25 11.41 6.44
C LEU A 262 -9.11 11.91 7.32
N LYS A 263 -9.12 13.21 7.67
CA LYS A 263 -8.06 13.88 8.43
C LYS A 263 -7.72 13.12 9.72
N ILE A 264 -8.71 12.59 10.44
CA ILE A 264 -8.49 11.85 11.70
C ILE A 264 -7.67 10.56 11.49
N ILE A 265 -7.82 9.87 10.35
CA ILE A 265 -7.02 8.68 10.02
C ILE A 265 -5.60 9.10 9.62
N TYR A 266 -5.49 10.11 8.75
CA TYR A 266 -4.21 10.55 8.20
C TYR A 266 -3.34 11.27 9.23
N GLU A 267 -3.91 11.99 10.20
CA GLU A 267 -3.14 12.66 11.25
C GLU A 267 -2.38 11.66 12.12
N VAL A 268 -3.04 10.58 12.56
CA VAL A 268 -2.40 9.52 13.35
C VAL A 268 -1.23 8.89 12.57
N TYR A 269 -1.45 8.59 11.29
CA TYR A 269 -0.42 7.98 10.45
C TYR A 269 0.76 8.93 10.16
N VAL A 270 0.48 10.19 9.85
CA VAL A 270 1.53 11.20 9.61
C VAL A 270 2.34 11.46 10.87
N GLU A 271 1.71 11.50 12.06
CA GLU A 271 2.43 11.62 13.33
C GLU A 271 3.37 10.44 13.57
N GLN A 272 2.93 9.22 13.26
CA GLN A 272 3.78 8.05 13.33
C GLN A 272 4.96 8.14 12.37
N LEU A 273 4.73 8.54 11.12
CA LEU A 273 5.80 8.73 10.13
C LEU A 273 6.82 9.78 10.57
N ILE A 274 6.38 10.91 11.14
CA ILE A 274 7.26 11.94 11.69
C ILE A 274 8.13 11.37 12.81
N LYS A 275 7.55 10.58 13.72
CA LYS A 275 8.30 9.93 14.81
C LYS A 275 9.36 8.97 14.25
N VAL A 276 9.02 8.16 13.26
CA VAL A 276 9.96 7.24 12.60
C VAL A 276 11.09 8.00 11.92
N VAL A 277 10.76 8.99 11.10
CA VAL A 277 11.75 9.80 10.37
C VAL A 277 12.68 10.53 11.32
N SER A 278 12.15 11.11 12.40
CA SER A 278 12.96 11.78 13.41
C SER A 278 13.82 10.82 14.22
N ARG A 279 13.34 9.61 14.53
CA ARG A 279 14.07 8.62 15.34
C ARG A 279 15.30 8.09 14.61
N PHE A 280 15.17 7.89 13.30
CA PHE A 280 16.22 7.28 12.47
C PHE A 280 16.93 8.29 11.56
N ASP A 281 16.69 9.60 11.74
CA ASP A 281 17.24 10.69 10.91
C ASP A 281 17.11 10.43 9.40
N LEU A 282 15.93 9.97 8.97
CA LEU A 282 15.71 9.55 7.58
C LEU A 282 15.65 10.76 6.64
N LYS A 283 16.53 10.76 5.64
CA LYS A 283 16.56 11.80 4.60
C LYS A 283 15.49 11.53 3.54
N LEU A 284 14.36 12.22 3.68
CA LEU A 284 13.27 12.16 2.71
C LEU A 284 13.59 12.97 1.45
N ARG A 285 12.91 12.61 0.35
CA ARG A 285 12.99 13.35 -0.91
C ARG A 285 12.42 14.77 -0.75
N ASN A 286 13.16 15.76 -1.25
CA ASN A 286 12.67 17.12 -1.39
C ASN A 286 11.81 17.28 -2.64
N LEU A 287 10.77 18.10 -2.55
CA LEU A 287 9.96 18.50 -3.69
C LEU A 287 10.55 19.77 -4.32
N ASN A 288 10.58 19.84 -5.65
CA ASN A 288 10.83 21.09 -6.34
C ASN A 288 9.56 21.94 -6.47
N ILE A 289 9.72 23.22 -6.83
CA ILE A 289 8.61 24.19 -6.95
C ILE A 289 7.53 23.69 -7.92
N LEU A 290 7.90 23.10 -9.05
CA LEU A 290 6.95 22.63 -10.06
C LEU A 290 6.13 21.45 -9.53
N GLU A 291 6.75 20.53 -8.80
CA GLU A 291 6.07 19.41 -8.14
C GLU A 291 5.10 19.90 -7.06
N MET A 292 5.51 20.87 -6.23
CA MET A 292 4.63 21.48 -5.24
C MET A 292 3.42 22.16 -5.92
N CYS A 293 3.64 22.94 -6.97
CA CYS A 293 2.58 23.55 -7.76
C CYS A 293 1.62 22.50 -8.36
N ASN A 294 2.13 21.39 -8.88
CA ASN A 294 1.32 20.28 -9.39
C ASN A 294 0.45 19.66 -8.29
N MET A 295 1.01 19.45 -7.10
CA MET A 295 0.26 18.90 -5.97
C MET A 295 -0.83 19.86 -5.49
N ILE A 296 -0.53 21.16 -5.40
CA ILE A 296 -1.50 22.20 -5.02
C ILE A 296 -2.62 22.28 -6.06
N GLU A 297 -2.28 22.26 -7.35
CA GLU A 297 -3.24 22.29 -8.46
C GLU A 297 -4.22 21.10 -8.40
N LYS A 298 -3.71 19.92 -8.04
CA LYS A 298 -4.51 18.69 -7.85
C LYS A 298 -5.23 18.62 -6.50
N LYS A 299 -5.13 19.65 -5.64
CA LYS A 299 -5.63 19.64 -4.25
C LYS A 299 -5.08 18.48 -3.40
N ASN A 300 -3.85 18.06 -3.69
CA ASN A 300 -3.17 16.93 -3.07
C ASN A 300 -1.88 17.37 -2.33
N PHE A 301 -1.84 18.61 -1.86
CA PHE A 301 -0.71 19.18 -1.10
C PHE A 301 -1.12 19.43 0.36
N TYR A 302 -0.47 18.71 1.27
CA TYR A 302 -0.70 18.80 2.70
C TYR A 302 0.62 18.92 3.44
N SER A 303 0.59 19.51 4.64
CA SER A 303 1.74 19.53 5.54
C SER A 303 1.25 19.48 6.98
N TYR A 304 2.03 18.83 7.84
CA TYR A 304 1.79 18.80 9.28
C TYR A 304 2.03 20.18 9.92
N SER A 305 2.98 20.97 9.40
CA SER A 305 3.22 22.33 9.86
C SER A 305 2.23 23.30 9.21
N PHE A 306 1.40 23.95 10.02
CA PHE A 306 0.47 24.98 9.55
C PHE A 306 1.21 26.13 8.84
N PHE A 307 2.33 26.59 9.41
CA PHE A 307 3.14 27.65 8.81
C PHE A 307 3.73 27.23 7.47
N ASN A 308 4.29 26.01 7.36
CA ASN A 308 4.80 25.52 6.08
C ASN A 308 3.69 25.43 5.04
N LYS A 309 2.53 24.89 5.42
CA LYS A 309 1.37 24.81 4.54
C LYS A 309 0.91 26.19 4.07
N PHE A 310 0.77 27.14 4.98
CA PHE A 310 0.32 28.49 4.67
C PHE A 310 1.33 29.21 3.78
N PHE A 311 2.61 29.19 4.14
CA PHE A 311 3.70 29.80 3.40
C PHE A 311 3.72 29.30 1.95
N TRP A 312 3.76 27.98 1.73
CA TRP A 312 3.81 27.43 0.38
C TRP A 312 2.53 27.68 -0.41
N ASN A 313 1.35 27.59 0.21
CA ASN A 313 0.11 27.89 -0.49
C ASN A 313 0.03 29.35 -0.94
N VAL A 314 0.42 30.30 -0.09
CA VAL A 314 0.42 31.73 -0.44
C VAL A 314 1.49 32.03 -1.48
N PHE A 315 2.72 31.57 -1.25
CA PHE A 315 3.86 31.81 -2.13
C PHE A 315 3.65 31.22 -3.53
N LEU A 316 3.09 30.01 -3.61
CA LEU A 316 2.90 29.30 -4.88
C LEU A 316 1.56 29.62 -5.56
N TYR A 317 0.63 30.32 -4.91
CA TYR A 317 -0.69 30.63 -5.49
C TYR A 317 -0.56 31.36 -6.83
N GLY A 318 0.28 32.40 -6.88
CA GLY A 318 0.54 33.17 -8.10
C GLY A 318 1.10 32.30 -9.24
N PHE A 319 2.01 31.38 -8.92
CA PHE A 319 2.59 30.45 -9.90
C PHE A 319 1.56 29.45 -10.44
N VAL A 320 0.68 28.92 -9.58
CA VAL A 320 -0.39 28.00 -9.99
C VAL A 320 -1.39 28.72 -10.90
N VAL A 321 -1.77 29.96 -10.58
CA VAL A 321 -2.66 30.78 -11.43
C VAL A 321 -2.00 31.07 -12.78
N LEU A 322 -0.75 31.54 -12.78
CA LEU A 322 0.00 31.85 -14.00
C LEU A 322 0.13 30.61 -14.90
N LYS A 323 0.45 29.45 -14.34
CA LYS A 323 0.54 28.18 -15.07
C LYS A 323 -0.80 27.78 -15.69
N LYS A 324 -1.92 27.96 -14.99
CA LYS A 324 -3.26 27.72 -15.54
C LYS A 324 -3.56 28.65 -16.72
N ILE A 325 -3.25 29.94 -16.59
CA ILE A 325 -3.43 30.94 -17.67
C ILE A 325 -2.58 30.55 -18.89
N LEU A 326 -1.30 30.21 -18.70
CA LEU A 326 -0.42 29.76 -19.78
C LEU A 326 -0.93 28.49 -20.47
N LYS A 327 -1.47 27.54 -19.71
CA LYS A 327 -2.06 26.31 -20.26
C LYS A 327 -3.32 26.60 -21.08
N ILE A 328 -4.18 27.51 -20.60
CA ILE A 328 -5.36 27.96 -21.35
C ILE A 328 -4.93 28.66 -22.64
N GLY A 329 -3.97 29.58 -22.56
CA GLY A 329 -3.42 30.28 -23.72
C GLY A 329 -2.82 29.33 -24.76
N ARG A 330 -2.01 28.35 -24.33
CA ARG A 330 -1.45 27.31 -25.21
C ARG A 330 -2.54 26.44 -25.86
N ASN A 331 -3.55 26.02 -25.11
CA ASN A 331 -4.65 25.23 -25.65
C ASN A 331 -5.50 26.04 -26.64
N SER A 332 -5.68 27.34 -26.41
CA SER A 332 -6.34 28.25 -27.35
C SER A 332 -5.49 28.44 -28.62
N LEU A 333 -4.17 28.59 -28.50
CA LEU A 333 -3.26 28.69 -29.64
C LEU A 333 -3.25 27.41 -30.48
N LEU A 334 -3.22 26.23 -29.86
CA LEU A 334 -3.30 24.93 -30.55
C LEU A 334 -4.66 24.68 -31.25
N LYS A 335 -5.73 25.35 -30.80
CA LYS A 335 -7.03 25.33 -31.49
C LYS A 335 -7.07 26.26 -32.70
N VAL A 336 -6.28 27.34 -32.69
CA VAL A 336 -6.22 28.33 -33.79
C VAL A 336 -5.17 27.93 -34.84
N TYR A 337 -4.09 27.26 -34.42
CA TYR A 337 -3.04 26.71 -35.26
C TYR A 337 -2.80 25.24 -34.87
N PRO A 338 -3.59 24.29 -35.40
CA PRO A 338 -3.26 22.88 -35.24
C PRO A 338 -1.92 22.62 -35.94
N GLU A 339 -0.97 22.03 -35.22
CA GLU A 339 0.32 21.61 -35.80
C GLU A 339 0.05 20.69 -37.00
N ALA A 340 0.65 21.02 -38.15
CA ALA A 340 0.50 20.33 -39.43
C ALA A 340 1.34 19.05 -39.52
#